data_AF-A9CZ43-F1
#
_entry.id   AF-A9CZ43-F1
#
_cell.length_a   1.000
_cell.length_b   1.000
_cell.length_c   1.000
_cell.angle_alpha   90.00
_cell.angle_beta   90.00
_cell.angle_gamma   90.00
#
_symmetry.space_group_name_H-M   'P 1'
#
loop_
_entity.id
_entity.type
_entity.pdbx_description
1 polymer ?
#
loop_
_entity_poly.entity_id
_entity_poly.type
_entity_poly.pdbx_seq_one_letter_code
_entity_poly.pdbx_strand_id
1 'polypeptide(L)'
;MDAFTAKQTEHTEGRSHPWTTMTTDESSIYMDFKKNPKLIRSSLEDFTPFNHWPFTDTFYSLVEWLNSSSSLLESNDCTFNVAEDNPDKQYPYAKKCSARLMILFRDIEENCQQRSIDWLMQNILQHVASTKVGFRAGAICLSQSATCYLTLGDKADTGGMGQQVVLTFFAYGKNERRCYENMQQVISHAQQCLKAVNKKLNNGELDNIYS
;
A
#
# COMPACT_ATOMS: atom_id res chain seq x y z
N MET A 1 5.76 -15.24 7.37
CA MET A 1 5.95 -13.81 7.04
C MET A 1 5.30 -13.06 8.17
N ASP A 2 5.97 -12.07 8.74
CA ASP A 2 5.40 -11.35 9.86
C ASP A 2 4.42 -10.28 9.37
N ALA A 3 3.34 -10.07 10.11
CA ALA A 3 2.37 -9.02 9.87
C ALA A 3 2.14 -8.29 11.19
N PHE A 4 2.27 -6.96 11.20
CA PHE A 4 2.08 -6.18 12.41
C PHE A 4 1.55 -4.78 12.08
N THR A 5 1.07 -4.08 13.10
CA THR A 5 0.64 -2.69 12.99
C THR A 5 1.65 -1.75 13.64
N ALA A 6 1.79 -0.55 13.08
CA ALA A 6 2.48 0.55 13.74
C ALA A 6 1.46 1.64 14.12
N LYS A 7 1.66 2.25 15.29
CA LYS A 7 0.86 3.41 15.74
C LYS A 7 1.19 4.71 15.00
N GLN A 8 2.20 4.70 14.13
CA GLN A 8 2.60 5.90 13.40
C GLN A 8 1.53 6.29 12.38
N THR A 9 0.82 7.38 12.66
CA THR A 9 0.29 8.25 11.62
C THR A 9 1.48 8.87 10.89
N GLU A 10 1.77 8.41 9.68
CA GLU A 10 2.67 9.15 8.80
C GLU A 10 2.02 10.51 8.53
N HIS A 11 2.65 11.58 9.03
CA HIS A 11 2.29 12.95 8.68
C HIS A 11 2.79 13.21 7.26
N THR A 12 2.00 12.80 6.26
CA THR A 12 2.18 13.34 4.91
C THR A 12 1.72 14.78 4.95
N GLU A 13 2.60 15.72 4.60
CA GLU A 13 2.23 17.12 4.44
C GLU A 13 1.09 17.24 3.40
N GLY A 14 -0.15 17.39 3.89
CA GLY A 14 -1.22 18.13 3.25
C GLY A 14 -1.74 17.70 1.88
N ARG A 15 -1.65 16.43 1.48
CA ARG A 15 -2.37 15.97 0.27
C ARG A 15 -3.83 15.66 0.60
N SER A 16 -4.75 16.32 -0.10
CA SER A 16 -6.20 16.14 0.03
C SER A 16 -6.80 15.54 -1.24
N HIS A 17 -7.76 14.62 -1.11
CA HIS A 17 -8.39 13.93 -2.23
C HIS A 17 -9.47 14.83 -2.84
N PRO A 18 -9.59 15.00 -4.16
CA PRO A 18 -8.77 14.36 -5.20
C PRO A 18 -7.41 15.03 -5.30
N TRP A 19 -6.36 14.24 -5.54
CA TRP A 19 -5.01 14.78 -5.59
C TRP A 19 -4.84 15.59 -6.89
N THR A 20 -4.52 16.87 -6.76
CA THR A 20 -4.36 17.78 -7.90
C THR A 20 -2.90 18.19 -8.06
N THR A 21 -2.37 18.92 -7.09
CA THR A 21 -0.97 19.39 -7.03
C THR A 21 -0.51 19.42 -5.59
N MET A 22 0.76 19.12 -5.32
CA MET A 22 1.32 19.48 -4.01
C MET A 22 1.47 20.99 -3.92
N THR A 23 1.11 21.56 -2.77
CA THR A 23 1.41 22.96 -2.44
C THR A 23 2.92 23.23 -2.38
N THR A 24 3.74 22.19 -2.19
CA THR A 24 5.19 22.28 -1.99
C THR A 24 6.02 21.95 -3.23
N ASP A 25 5.44 21.33 -4.26
CA ASP A 25 6.16 20.94 -5.48
C ASP A 25 5.21 20.83 -6.68
N GLU A 26 5.28 21.82 -7.58
CA GLU A 26 4.48 21.87 -8.82
C GLU A 26 4.90 20.80 -9.85
N SER A 27 6.07 20.18 -9.69
CA SER A 27 6.54 19.09 -10.57
C SER A 27 5.97 17.72 -10.19
N SER A 28 5.52 17.57 -8.94
CA SER A 28 4.83 16.38 -8.44
C SER A 28 3.38 16.34 -8.92
N ILE A 29 3.19 16.03 -10.20
CA ILE A 29 1.87 15.92 -10.84
C ILE A 29 1.25 14.57 -10.45
N TYR A 30 0.07 14.62 -9.80
CA TYR A 30 -0.69 13.39 -9.57
C TYR A 30 -1.17 12.79 -10.90
N MET A 31 -0.97 11.47 -11.04
CA MET A 31 -1.48 10.72 -12.17
C MET A 31 -2.65 9.83 -11.75
N ASP A 32 -3.83 10.07 -12.33
CA ASP A 32 -5.00 9.21 -12.16
C ASP A 32 -4.80 7.90 -12.94
N PHE A 33 -4.22 6.89 -12.27
CA PHE A 33 -3.97 5.58 -12.85
C PHE A 33 -5.24 4.77 -13.12
N LYS A 34 -6.39 5.11 -12.53
CA LYS A 34 -7.67 4.49 -12.90
C LYS A 34 -8.07 4.91 -14.31
N LYS A 35 -7.86 6.18 -14.66
CA LYS A 35 -8.10 6.69 -16.02
C LYS A 35 -6.98 6.33 -17.00
N ASN A 36 -5.74 6.22 -16.51
CA ASN A 36 -4.56 6.04 -17.35
C ASN A 36 -3.67 4.88 -16.87
N PRO A 37 -4.16 3.63 -16.84
CA PRO A 37 -3.40 2.50 -16.27
C PRO A 37 -2.09 2.22 -17.02
N LYS A 38 -2.00 2.58 -18.30
CA LYS A 38 -0.78 2.43 -19.12
C LYS A 38 0.41 3.24 -18.58
N LEU A 39 0.17 4.27 -17.76
CA LEU A 39 1.22 5.11 -17.20
C LEU A 39 1.93 4.49 -15.99
N ILE A 40 1.35 3.45 -15.35
CA ILE A 40 1.89 2.89 -14.10
C ILE A 40 3.36 2.47 -14.24
N ARG A 41 3.70 1.75 -15.31
CA ARG A 41 5.07 1.25 -15.51
C ARG A 41 6.07 2.34 -15.91
N SER A 42 5.61 3.48 -16.41
CA SER A 42 6.46 4.59 -16.84
C SER A 42 6.58 5.72 -15.81
N SER A 43 5.64 5.80 -14.87
CA SER A 43 5.50 6.95 -13.97
C SER A 43 5.93 6.68 -12.53
N LEU A 44 6.22 5.42 -12.19
CA LEU A 44 6.74 5.05 -10.88
C LEU A 44 8.27 5.12 -10.88
N GLU A 45 8.79 6.34 -10.81
CA GLU A 45 10.21 6.68 -11.00
C GLU A 45 11.15 5.92 -10.05
N ASP A 46 10.79 5.78 -8.77
CA ASP A 46 11.54 5.03 -7.75
C ASP A 46 11.86 3.58 -8.15
N PHE A 47 11.00 2.98 -8.98
CA PHE A 47 11.13 1.59 -9.43
C PHE A 47 11.92 1.45 -10.73
N THR A 48 12.07 2.53 -11.50
CA THR A 48 12.71 2.51 -12.83
C THR A 48 14.15 1.96 -12.80
N PRO A 49 15.01 2.34 -11.84
CA PRO A 49 16.36 1.77 -11.73
C PRO A 49 16.37 0.24 -11.50
N PHE A 50 15.26 -0.31 -11.01
CA PHE A 50 15.11 -1.71 -10.62
C PHE A 50 14.34 -2.55 -11.64
N ASN A 51 14.05 -2.04 -12.83
CA ASN A 51 13.30 -2.77 -13.87
C ASN A 51 13.95 -4.10 -14.30
N HIS A 52 15.25 -4.28 -14.04
CA HIS A 52 15.96 -5.54 -14.27
C HIS A 52 15.69 -6.60 -13.20
N TRP A 53 15.08 -6.23 -12.06
CA TRP A 53 14.70 -7.15 -10.99
C TRP A 53 13.23 -7.59 -11.13
N PRO A 54 12.93 -8.89 -10.93
CA PRO A 54 11.55 -9.40 -11.03
C PRO A 54 10.53 -8.81 -10.05
N PHE A 55 10.97 -8.30 -8.89
CA PHE A 55 10.04 -7.71 -7.92
C PHE A 55 9.35 -6.45 -8.48
N THR A 56 10.01 -5.73 -9.39
CA THR A 56 9.49 -4.50 -9.99
C THR A 56 8.26 -4.77 -10.84
N ASP A 57 8.32 -5.79 -11.72
CA ASP A 57 7.15 -6.22 -12.52
C ASP A 57 6.01 -6.76 -11.63
N THR A 58 6.36 -7.43 -10.52
CA THR A 58 5.39 -7.89 -9.53
C THR A 58 4.70 -6.70 -8.84
N PHE A 59 5.46 -5.65 -8.51
CA PHE A 59 4.93 -4.42 -7.93
C PHE A 59 3.99 -3.69 -8.91
N TYR A 60 4.42 -3.52 -10.17
CA TYR A 60 3.57 -2.94 -11.20
C TYR A 60 2.27 -3.71 -11.38
N SER A 61 2.33 -5.04 -11.43
CA SER A 61 1.14 -5.89 -11.53
C SER A 61 0.19 -5.72 -10.34
N LEU A 62 0.71 -5.46 -9.14
CA LEU A 62 -0.11 -5.15 -7.96
C LEU A 62 -0.81 -3.80 -8.12
N VAL A 63 -0.09 -2.75 -8.51
CA VAL A 63 -0.63 -1.39 -8.70
C VAL A 63 -1.64 -1.36 -9.86
N GLU A 64 -1.34 -2.03 -10.97
CA GLU A 64 -2.24 -2.19 -12.12
C GLU A 64 -3.56 -2.83 -11.70
N TRP A 65 -3.49 -3.91 -10.91
CA TRP A 65 -4.70 -4.57 -10.41
C TRP A 65 -5.48 -3.67 -9.45
N LEU A 66 -4.81 -3.03 -8.48
CA LEU A 66 -5.45 -2.12 -7.52
C LEU A 66 -6.17 -0.96 -8.22
N ASN A 67 -5.65 -0.47 -9.35
CA ASN A 67 -6.27 0.62 -10.10
C ASN A 67 -7.21 0.16 -11.23
N SER A 68 -7.39 -1.15 -11.43
CA SER A 68 -8.31 -1.72 -12.42
C SER A 68 -9.77 -1.66 -11.97
N SER A 69 -10.75 -1.78 -12.87
CA SER A 69 -12.18 -1.86 -12.50
C SER A 69 -12.55 -3.06 -11.62
N SER A 70 -11.66 -4.05 -11.47
CA SER A 70 -11.92 -5.28 -10.68
C SER A 70 -11.59 -5.16 -9.19
N SER A 71 -10.96 -4.05 -8.77
CA SER A 71 -10.63 -3.77 -7.37
C SER A 71 -11.61 -2.75 -6.79
N LEU A 72 -12.08 -3.01 -5.56
CA LEU A 72 -12.85 -2.06 -4.73
C LEU A 72 -11.94 -1.17 -3.88
N LEU A 73 -10.64 -1.47 -3.89
CA LEU A 73 -9.57 -0.65 -3.35
C LEU A 73 -8.88 0.09 -4.50
N GLU A 74 -8.12 1.12 -4.19
CA GLU A 74 -7.21 1.80 -5.12
C GLU A 74 -5.91 2.16 -4.41
N SER A 75 -4.86 2.48 -5.18
CA SER A 75 -3.60 3.00 -4.64
C SER A 75 -3.39 4.44 -5.10
N ASN A 76 -2.84 5.28 -4.25
CA ASN A 76 -2.57 6.68 -4.58
C ASN A 76 -1.10 7.10 -4.46
N ASP A 77 -0.30 6.35 -3.70
CA ASP A 77 1.11 6.69 -3.47
C ASP A 77 1.93 5.44 -3.17
N CYS A 78 3.20 5.45 -3.57
CA CYS A 78 4.16 4.40 -3.26
C CYS A 78 5.60 4.91 -3.32
N THR A 79 6.50 4.19 -2.65
CA THR A 79 7.94 4.42 -2.78
C THR A 79 8.71 3.11 -2.63
N PHE A 80 9.95 3.09 -3.10
CA PHE A 80 10.90 2.00 -2.91
C PHE A 80 12.21 2.50 -2.31
N ASN A 81 12.64 1.88 -1.21
CA ASN A 81 13.95 2.10 -0.62
C ASN A 81 14.86 0.92 -0.92
N VAL A 82 16.04 1.23 -1.43
CA VAL A 82 17.06 0.27 -1.86
C VAL A 82 17.57 -0.56 -0.68
N ALA A 83 18.27 -1.66 -0.99
CA ALA A 83 18.87 -2.49 0.04
C ALA A 83 19.94 -1.73 0.84
N GLU A 84 19.75 -1.67 2.16
CA GLU A 84 20.64 -1.07 3.15
C GLU A 84 21.09 -2.12 4.18
N ASP A 85 22.04 -1.76 5.05
CA ASP A 85 22.38 -2.60 6.20
C ASP A 85 21.19 -2.74 7.13
N ASN A 86 20.91 -3.97 7.56
CA ASN A 86 19.74 -4.27 8.38
C ASN A 86 19.94 -3.79 9.84
N PRO A 87 19.18 -2.80 10.32
CA PRO A 87 19.23 -2.41 11.74
C PRO A 87 18.34 -3.32 12.63
N ASP A 88 17.46 -4.11 12.04
CA ASP A 88 16.43 -4.87 12.75
C ASP A 88 17.02 -6.16 13.32
N LYS A 89 17.43 -6.12 14.58
CA LYS A 89 18.07 -7.26 15.29
C LYS A 89 17.20 -8.51 15.40
N GLN A 90 15.89 -8.39 15.22
CA GLN A 90 14.96 -9.52 15.24
C GLN A 90 15.11 -10.44 14.01
N TYR A 91 15.66 -9.91 12.90
CA TYR A 91 15.84 -10.63 11.65
C TYR A 91 17.32 -10.99 11.45
N PRO A 92 17.67 -12.29 11.31
CA PRO A 92 19.07 -12.74 11.22
C PRO A 92 19.64 -12.57 9.80
N TYR A 93 19.52 -11.37 9.24
CA TYR A 93 19.95 -11.03 7.88
C TYR A 93 20.80 -9.76 7.90
N ALA A 94 21.73 -9.67 6.95
CA ALA A 94 22.68 -8.56 6.87
C ALA A 94 22.09 -7.31 6.19
N LYS A 95 21.15 -7.50 5.25
CA LYS A 95 20.56 -6.44 4.43
C LYS A 95 19.05 -6.41 4.58
N LYS A 96 18.47 -5.21 4.38
CA LYS A 96 17.03 -4.92 4.33
C LYS A 96 16.74 -4.00 3.15
N CYS A 97 15.68 -4.24 2.40
CA CYS A 97 15.06 -3.21 1.55
C CYS A 97 13.59 -3.05 1.94
N SER A 98 12.99 -1.92 1.56
CA SER A 98 11.58 -1.65 1.86
C SER A 98 10.84 -1.02 0.71
N ALA A 99 9.51 -1.17 0.71
CA ALA A 99 8.62 -0.50 -0.21
C ALA A 99 7.36 -0.07 0.53
N ARG A 100 6.80 1.08 0.20
CA ARG A 100 5.54 1.58 0.76
C ARG A 100 4.49 1.61 -0.33
N LEU A 101 3.26 1.22 0.00
CA LEU A 101 2.10 1.37 -0.85
C LEU A 101 0.93 1.87 -0.01
N MET A 102 0.36 3.00 -0.40
CA MET A 102 -0.84 3.56 0.21
C MET A 102 -2.05 3.09 -0.57
N ILE A 103 -3.08 2.61 0.14
CA ILE A 103 -4.35 2.17 -0.42
C ILE A 103 -5.53 2.80 0.31
N LEU A 104 -6.65 2.88 -0.39
CA LEU A 104 -7.91 3.39 0.13
C LEU A 104 -9.09 2.67 -0.51
N PHE A 105 -10.27 2.77 0.11
CA PHE A 105 -11.53 2.36 -0.49
C PHE A 105 -11.88 3.30 -1.64
N ARG A 106 -12.43 2.73 -2.72
CA ARG A 106 -12.98 3.53 -3.83
C ARG A 106 -14.29 4.20 -3.49
N ASP A 107 -15.07 3.58 -2.63
CA ASP A 107 -16.14 4.28 -1.95
C ASP A 107 -15.50 5.21 -0.91
N ILE A 108 -15.51 6.50 -1.22
CA ILE A 108 -14.70 7.49 -0.49
C ILE A 108 -15.20 7.63 0.95
N GLU A 109 -16.51 7.48 1.17
CA GLU A 109 -17.15 7.60 2.48
C GLU A 109 -16.63 6.56 3.47
N GLU A 110 -16.29 5.36 2.99
CA GLU A 110 -15.73 4.28 3.81
C GLU A 110 -14.38 4.65 4.43
N ASN A 111 -13.60 5.51 3.77
CA ASN A 111 -12.32 5.96 4.31
C ASN A 111 -12.49 6.91 5.51
N CYS A 112 -13.67 7.48 5.72
CA CYS A 112 -14.01 8.31 6.88
C CYS A 112 -14.56 7.50 8.06
N GLN A 113 -14.74 6.18 7.89
CA GLN A 113 -15.29 5.30 8.91
C GLN A 113 -14.15 4.48 9.54
N GLN A 114 -13.81 4.77 10.81
CA GLN A 114 -12.72 4.06 11.50
C GLN A 114 -12.94 2.54 11.52
N ARG A 115 -14.19 2.10 11.67
CA ARG A 115 -14.55 0.67 11.62
C ARG A 115 -14.17 0.00 10.29
N SER A 116 -14.28 0.70 9.16
CA SER A 116 -13.92 0.17 7.84
C SER A 116 -12.42 0.07 7.67
N ILE A 117 -11.69 1.07 8.15
CA ILE A 117 -10.23 1.08 8.16
C ILE A 117 -9.71 -0.06 9.05
N ASP A 118 -10.27 -0.21 10.24
CA ASP A 118 -9.92 -1.30 11.16
C ASP A 118 -10.24 -2.67 10.57
N TRP A 119 -11.41 -2.82 9.94
CA TRP A 119 -11.80 -4.05 9.24
C TRP A 119 -10.82 -4.40 8.12
N LEU A 120 -10.42 -3.41 7.31
CA LEU A 120 -9.46 -3.60 6.22
C LEU A 120 -8.10 -4.04 6.76
N MET A 121 -7.56 -3.32 7.75
CA MET A 121 -6.28 -3.66 8.38
C MET A 121 -6.31 -5.06 9.00
N GLN A 122 -7.36 -5.40 9.76
CA GLN A 122 -7.51 -6.72 10.38
C GLN A 122 -7.56 -7.84 9.36
N ASN A 123 -8.34 -7.67 8.29
CA ASN A 123 -8.45 -8.68 7.23
C ASN A 123 -7.12 -8.86 6.49
N ILE A 124 -6.37 -7.77 6.24
CA ILE A 124 -5.02 -7.87 5.65
C ILE A 124 -4.08 -8.64 6.58
N LEU A 125 -4.00 -8.26 7.87
CA LEU A 125 -3.13 -8.92 8.85
C LEU A 125 -3.41 -10.42 8.96
N GLN A 126 -4.70 -10.78 9.05
CA GLN A 126 -5.10 -12.18 9.20
C GLN A 126 -4.75 -13.03 7.97
N HIS A 127 -4.89 -12.49 6.76
CA HIS A 127 -4.48 -13.20 5.54
C HIS A 127 -2.96 -13.30 5.42
N VAL A 128 -2.23 -12.22 5.72
CA VAL A 128 -0.77 -12.22 5.67
C VAL A 128 -0.18 -13.26 6.63
N ALA A 129 -0.71 -13.33 7.86
CA ALA A 129 -0.26 -14.28 8.87
C ALA A 129 -0.55 -15.75 8.51
N SER A 130 -1.60 -16.02 7.71
CA SER A 130 -2.03 -17.38 7.37
C SER A 130 -1.45 -17.93 6.05
N THR A 131 -0.97 -17.08 5.13
CA THR A 131 -0.69 -17.50 3.74
C THR A 131 0.67 -18.19 3.54
N LYS A 132 1.68 -17.99 4.40
CA LYS A 132 2.98 -18.68 4.24
C LYS A 132 3.70 -19.00 5.55
N VAL A 133 3.45 -20.20 6.04
CA VAL A 133 4.24 -20.83 7.11
C VAL A 133 5.68 -21.03 6.61
N GLY A 134 6.66 -20.48 7.33
CA GLY A 134 8.10 -20.72 7.08
C GLY A 134 8.85 -19.65 6.29
N PHE A 135 8.19 -18.70 5.62
CA PHE A 135 8.91 -17.55 5.03
C PHE A 135 9.24 -16.52 6.12
N ARG A 136 10.53 -16.41 6.49
CA ARG A 136 11.03 -15.55 7.58
C ARG A 136 11.83 -14.33 7.10
N ALA A 137 12.01 -14.18 5.79
CA ALA A 137 12.84 -13.13 5.20
C ALA A 137 12.01 -11.92 4.74
N GLY A 138 10.84 -11.71 5.33
CA GLY A 138 9.99 -10.59 4.99
C GLY A 138 8.89 -10.34 6.02
N ALA A 139 8.41 -9.10 6.01
CA ALA A 139 7.35 -8.63 6.88
C ALA A 139 6.49 -7.58 6.17
N ILE A 140 5.26 -7.41 6.64
CA ILE A 140 4.35 -6.35 6.22
C ILE A 140 3.91 -5.60 7.47
N CYS A 141 4.23 -4.31 7.53
CA CYS A 141 3.69 -3.41 8.54
C CYS A 141 2.49 -2.66 7.95
N LEU A 142 1.41 -2.57 8.73
CA LEU A 142 0.28 -1.72 8.42
C LEU A 142 0.24 -0.50 9.34
N SER A 143 0.02 0.67 8.76
CA SER A 143 -0.29 1.89 9.49
C SER A 143 -1.40 2.68 8.80
N GLN A 144 -1.77 3.82 9.38
CA GLN A 144 -2.80 4.71 8.85
C GLN A 144 -2.15 6.05 8.50
N SER A 145 -2.64 6.70 7.47
CA SER A 145 -2.26 8.08 7.14
C SER A 145 -3.52 8.92 7.00
N ALA A 146 -3.55 10.05 7.71
CA ALA A 146 -4.71 10.92 7.72
C ALA A 146 -4.85 11.65 6.38
N THR A 147 -6.07 11.77 5.90
CA THR A 147 -6.33 12.45 4.62
C THR A 147 -7.65 13.20 4.66
N CYS A 148 -7.67 14.39 4.06
CA CYS A 148 -8.89 15.14 3.83
C CYS A 148 -9.50 14.75 2.48
N TYR A 149 -10.74 14.27 2.48
CA TYR A 149 -11.50 13.93 1.28
C TYR A 149 -12.42 15.09 0.88
N LEU A 150 -11.90 16.02 0.07
CA LEU A 150 -12.58 17.26 -0.33
C LEU A 150 -13.88 17.01 -1.10
N THR A 151 -13.98 15.89 -1.81
CA THR A 151 -15.21 15.51 -2.53
C THR A 151 -16.41 15.27 -1.61
N LEU A 152 -16.17 15.04 -0.31
CA LEU A 152 -17.23 14.86 0.69
C LEU A 152 -17.65 16.19 1.34
N GLY A 153 -17.05 17.31 0.96
CA GLY A 153 -17.36 18.64 1.46
C GLY A 153 -17.96 19.56 0.40
N ASP A 154 -18.76 20.53 0.83
CA ASP A 154 -19.41 21.50 -0.06
C ASP A 154 -18.52 22.73 -0.39
N LYS A 155 -17.36 22.85 0.26
CA LYS A 155 -16.38 23.95 0.15
C LYS A 155 -14.95 23.45 0.28
N ALA A 156 -13.98 24.24 -0.19
CA ALA A 156 -12.57 24.05 0.16
C ALA A 156 -12.42 23.96 1.69
N ASP A 157 -11.63 22.99 2.17
CA ASP A 157 -11.41 22.69 3.59
C ASP A 157 -12.62 22.20 4.40
N THR A 158 -13.70 21.77 3.74
CA THR A 158 -14.86 21.11 4.40
C THR A 158 -14.98 19.61 4.10
N GLY A 159 -13.94 19.01 3.54
CA GLY A 159 -13.92 17.59 3.21
C GLY A 159 -14.06 16.67 4.44
N GLY A 160 -14.46 15.43 4.20
CA GLY A 160 -14.48 14.40 5.23
C GLY A 160 -13.06 14.04 5.64
N MET A 161 -12.71 14.17 6.93
CA MET A 161 -11.44 13.66 7.43
C MET A 161 -11.52 12.14 7.56
N GLY A 162 -10.58 11.44 6.95
CA GLY A 162 -10.52 9.99 6.97
C GLY A 162 -9.08 9.50 6.99
N GLN A 163 -8.91 8.22 6.67
CA GLN A 163 -7.61 7.55 6.68
C GLN A 163 -7.35 6.81 5.36
N GLN A 164 -6.09 6.59 5.08
CA GLN A 164 -5.59 5.64 4.10
C GLN A 164 -4.83 4.54 4.84
N VAL A 165 -4.87 3.32 4.31
CA VAL A 165 -4.06 2.22 4.85
C VAL A 165 -2.71 2.22 4.15
N VAL A 166 -1.64 2.28 4.93
CA VAL A 166 -0.27 2.23 4.45
C VAL A 166 0.26 0.82 4.65
N LEU A 167 0.74 0.21 3.57
CA LEU A 167 1.44 -1.08 3.60
C LEU A 167 2.94 -0.81 3.43
N THR A 168 3.72 -1.10 4.46
CA THR A 168 5.18 -1.09 4.36
C THR A 168 5.70 -2.51 4.27
N PHE A 169 6.22 -2.86 3.11
CA PHE A 169 6.86 -4.12 2.79
C PHE A 169 8.32 -4.07 3.25
N PHE A 170 8.74 -5.06 4.01
CA PHE A 170 10.14 -5.27 4.37
C PHE A 170 10.62 -6.60 3.79
N ALA A 171 11.77 -6.59 3.14
CA ALA A 171 12.44 -7.80 2.69
C ALA A 171 13.89 -7.84 3.14
N TYR A 172 14.29 -8.99 3.66
CA TYR A 172 15.57 -9.18 4.31
C TYR A 172 16.42 -10.17 3.52
N GLY A 173 17.74 -10.04 3.58
CA GLY A 173 18.64 -10.90 2.80
C GLY A 173 20.07 -10.90 3.32
N LYS A 174 20.84 -11.92 2.96
CA LYS A 174 22.29 -11.96 3.23
C LYS A 174 23.09 -10.95 2.39
N ASN A 175 22.48 -10.44 1.31
CA ASN A 175 23.02 -9.43 0.40
C ASN A 175 21.85 -8.78 -0.37
N GLU A 176 22.13 -7.74 -1.13
CA GLU A 176 21.14 -6.94 -1.87
C GLU A 176 20.30 -7.79 -2.82
N ARG A 177 20.94 -8.66 -3.61
CA ARG A 177 20.25 -9.60 -4.50
C ARG A 177 19.19 -10.43 -3.76
N ARG A 178 19.53 -10.97 -2.59
CA ARG A 178 18.58 -11.76 -1.79
C ARG A 178 17.46 -10.89 -1.21
N CYS A 179 17.71 -9.63 -0.88
CA CYS A 179 16.64 -8.69 -0.50
C CYS A 179 15.64 -8.52 -1.63
N TYR A 180 16.10 -8.26 -2.86
CA TYR A 180 15.21 -8.04 -4.01
C TYR A 180 14.44 -9.31 -4.42
N GLU A 181 15.08 -10.49 -4.39
CA GLU A 181 14.39 -11.77 -4.59
C GLU A 181 13.33 -12.04 -3.51
N ASN A 182 13.60 -11.67 -2.25
CA ASN A 182 12.62 -11.81 -1.16
C ASN A 182 11.52 -10.73 -1.23
N MET A 183 11.81 -9.53 -1.73
CA MET A 183 10.83 -8.47 -1.96
C MET A 183 9.78 -8.92 -2.98
N GLN A 184 10.19 -9.61 -4.04
CA GLN A 184 9.25 -10.21 -4.99
C GLN A 184 8.25 -11.13 -4.28
N GLN A 185 8.74 -11.95 -3.35
CA GLN A 185 7.87 -12.82 -2.57
C GLN A 185 6.94 -11.98 -1.70
N VAL A 186 7.45 -11.02 -0.91
CA VAL A 186 6.61 -10.18 -0.03
C VAL A 186 5.46 -9.54 -0.82
N ILE A 187 5.75 -8.91 -1.96
CA ILE A 187 4.74 -8.25 -2.81
C ILE A 187 3.75 -9.27 -3.38
N SER A 188 4.22 -10.45 -3.83
CA SER A 188 3.33 -11.51 -4.34
C SER A 188 2.34 -11.97 -3.27
N HIS A 189 2.78 -12.12 -2.01
CA HIS A 189 1.89 -12.48 -0.90
C HIS A 189 0.92 -11.35 -0.57
N ALA A 190 1.39 -10.10 -0.55
CA ALA A 190 0.54 -8.94 -0.35
C ALA A 190 -0.56 -8.89 -1.41
N GLN A 191 -0.23 -9.09 -2.68
CA GLN A 191 -1.21 -9.11 -3.78
C GLN A 191 -2.23 -10.22 -3.62
N GLN A 192 -1.82 -11.44 -3.23
CA GLN A 192 -2.76 -12.53 -2.95
C GLN A 192 -3.69 -12.20 -1.78
N CYS A 193 -3.14 -11.61 -0.70
CA CYS A 193 -3.92 -11.18 0.45
C CYS A 193 -4.94 -10.11 0.05
N LEU A 194 -4.52 -9.07 -0.66
CA LEU A 194 -5.42 -8.00 -1.10
C LEU A 194 -6.50 -8.53 -2.06
N LYS A 195 -6.19 -9.48 -2.94
CA LYS A 195 -7.21 -10.16 -3.76
C LYS A 195 -8.23 -10.92 -2.93
N ALA A 196 -7.79 -11.61 -1.86
CA ALA A 196 -8.69 -12.29 -0.94
C ALA A 196 -9.58 -11.30 -0.17
N VAL A 197 -9.01 -10.20 0.34
CA VAL A 197 -9.78 -9.14 1.00
C VAL A 197 -10.76 -8.47 0.04
N ASN A 198 -10.36 -8.20 -1.21
CA ASN A 198 -11.24 -7.67 -2.24
C ASN A 198 -12.41 -8.62 -2.55
N LYS A 199 -12.20 -9.94 -2.49
CA LYS A 199 -13.29 -10.92 -2.63
C LYS A 199 -14.29 -10.80 -1.48
N LYS A 200 -13.82 -10.59 -0.24
CA LYS A 200 -14.68 -10.35 0.92
C LYS A 200 -15.51 -9.07 0.77
N LEU A 201 -14.89 -8.01 0.26
CA LEU A 201 -15.59 -6.76 -0.05
C LEU A 201 -16.71 -6.99 -1.09
N ASN A 202 -16.42 -7.72 -2.16
CA ASN A 202 -17.45 -8.06 -3.17
C ASN A 202 -18.58 -8.94 -2.61
N ASN A 203 -18.34 -9.67 -1.52
CA ASN A 203 -19.36 -10.47 -0.85
C ASN A 203 -20.19 -9.66 0.17
N GLY A 204 -19.96 -8.35 0.31
CA GLY A 204 -20.64 -7.51 1.29
C GLY A 204 -20.19 -7.74 2.74
N GLU A 205 -19.02 -8.35 2.96
CA GLU A 205 -18.55 -8.62 4.33
C GLU A 205 -18.23 -7.34 5.12
N LEU A 206 -17.97 -6.22 4.43
CA LEU A 206 -17.81 -4.91 5.07
C LEU A 206 -19.15 -4.42 5.62
N ASP A 207 -20.23 -4.51 4.85
CA ASP A 207 -21.58 -4.04 5.25
C ASP A 207 -22.08 -4.70 6.54
N ASN A 208 -21.65 -5.94 6.80
CA ASN A 208 -21.99 -6.67 8.03
C ASN A 208 -21.49 -6.00 9.32
N ILE A 209 -20.49 -5.11 9.27
CA ILE A 209 -20.02 -4.38 10.46
C ILE A 209 -20.86 -3.14 10.78
N TYR A 210 -21.81 -2.81 9.90
CA TYR A 210 -22.75 -1.71 10.05
C TYR A 210 -24.12 -2.16 10.57
N SER A 211 -24.37 -3.48 10.58
CA SER A 211 -25.63 -4.11 10.98
C SER A 211 -25.76 -4.30 12.49
#